data_AF-A0A917JXM7-F1
#
_entry.id   AF-A0A917JXM7-F1
#
_cell.length_a   1.000
_cell.length_b   1.000
_cell.length_c   1.000
_cell.angle_alpha   90.00
_cell.angle_beta   90.00
_cell.angle_gamma   90.00
#
_symmetry.space_group_name_H-M   'P 1'
#
loop_
_entity.id
_entity.type
_entity.pdbx_description
1 polymer ?
#
loop_
_entity_poly.entity_id
_entity_poly.type
_entity_poly.pdbx_seq_one_letter_code
_entity_poly.pdbx_strand_id
1 'polypeptide(L)'
;MVNRPDDDAHATDRHHASALRLLETGPHAPRCPHGHGPLTTTNDPDAPTGVAMTCPHCGHRRSMEVRMLRALLTPHPTQPDQPLTTTTPPQPETPPLTDDTVELPARTRADLAREPLGKLAADDTRHSIDLDDDLDPQPPARGSQPDGTIRTTGWLQLGPWPISSGVWALLTGAALGLALIDLATWLTLALPAATFTTWYATIRWIRPASAARNLGRAPAAELLPGEAVRLYGPIGPVGIVDQVTPAHHQQVLVRYAGGTQHLLPAASPRHIVELRN
;
A
#
# COMPACT_ATOMS: atom_id res chain seq x y z
N MET A 1 -0.28 -45.57 -19.72
CA MET A 1 -0.35 -44.33 -18.92
C MET A 1 1.00 -43.66 -19.00
N VAL A 2 1.12 -42.59 -19.78
CA VAL A 2 2.35 -41.81 -19.94
C VAL A 2 2.04 -40.41 -19.43
N ASN A 3 2.65 -40.03 -18.31
CA ASN A 3 2.59 -38.67 -17.77
C ASN A 3 3.56 -37.78 -18.54
N ARG A 4 3.08 -36.61 -18.97
CA ARG A 4 3.88 -35.57 -19.63
C ARG A 4 3.82 -34.31 -18.76
N PRO A 5 4.91 -33.94 -18.08
CA PRO A 5 5.07 -32.61 -17.49
C PRO A 5 6.16 -31.86 -18.29
N ASP A 6 5.86 -30.71 -18.93
CA ASP A 6 6.91 -29.75 -19.36
C ASP A 6 6.39 -28.43 -20.01
N ASP A 7 5.12 -28.04 -19.89
CA ASP A 7 4.61 -26.86 -20.63
C ASP A 7 4.75 -25.50 -19.91
N ASP A 8 5.05 -25.45 -18.59
CA ASP A 8 5.08 -24.16 -17.85
C ASP A 8 6.44 -23.44 -17.86
N ALA A 9 7.54 -24.11 -18.22
CA ALA A 9 8.88 -23.51 -18.20
C ALA A 9 9.16 -22.56 -19.38
N HIS A 10 8.42 -22.67 -20.48
CA HIS A 10 8.69 -21.90 -21.70
C HIS A 10 7.98 -20.54 -21.79
N ALA A 11 6.98 -20.27 -20.95
CA ALA A 11 6.25 -19.00 -20.97
C ALA A 11 7.08 -17.85 -20.37
N THR A 12 7.82 -18.10 -19.29
CA THR A 12 8.63 -17.09 -18.58
C THR A 12 9.83 -16.62 -19.40
N ASP A 13 10.37 -17.49 -20.26
CA ASP A 13 11.57 -17.24 -21.05
C ASP A 13 11.32 -16.23 -22.20
N ARG A 14 10.13 -16.28 -22.82
CA ARG A 14 9.75 -15.35 -23.90
C ARG A 14 9.56 -13.91 -23.41
N HIS A 15 9.03 -13.72 -22.20
CA HIS A 15 8.85 -12.38 -21.63
C HIS A 15 10.19 -11.77 -21.19
N HIS A 16 11.11 -12.58 -20.64
CA HIS A 16 12.47 -12.13 -20.32
C HIS A 16 13.26 -11.71 -21.56
N ALA A 17 13.18 -12.50 -22.64
CA ALA A 17 13.82 -12.15 -23.91
C ALA A 17 13.28 -10.83 -24.50
N SER A 18 12.01 -10.49 -24.25
CA SER A 18 11.38 -9.28 -24.79
C SER A 18 11.83 -8.00 -24.06
N ALA A 19 11.92 -8.04 -22.72
CA ALA A 19 12.34 -6.89 -21.92
C ALA A 19 13.83 -6.55 -22.11
N LEU A 20 14.70 -7.55 -22.20
CA LEU A 20 16.13 -7.32 -22.46
C LEU A 20 16.36 -6.77 -23.87
N ARG A 21 15.59 -7.25 -24.86
CA ARG A 21 15.67 -6.75 -26.23
C ARG A 21 15.27 -5.28 -26.33
N LEU A 22 14.28 -4.82 -25.54
CA LEU A 22 13.90 -3.40 -25.43
C LEU A 22 15.03 -2.51 -24.90
N LEU A 23 15.91 -3.03 -24.05
CA LEU A 23 17.07 -2.28 -23.56
C LEU A 23 18.21 -2.19 -24.57
N GLU A 24 18.32 -3.18 -25.45
CA GLU A 24 19.36 -3.20 -26.48
C GLU A 24 18.99 -2.32 -27.68
N THR A 25 17.70 -2.26 -28.03
CA THR A 25 17.23 -1.57 -29.25
C THR A 25 16.37 -0.34 -28.99
N GLY A 26 15.99 -0.07 -27.74
CA GLY A 26 15.13 1.06 -27.39
C GLY A 26 15.82 2.43 -27.52
N PRO A 27 15.06 3.52 -27.65
CA PRO A 27 15.61 4.89 -27.77
C PRO A 27 16.42 5.32 -26.54
N HIS A 28 16.20 4.67 -25.39
CA HIS A 28 16.90 4.91 -24.13
C HIS A 28 17.96 3.84 -23.82
N ALA A 29 18.39 3.05 -24.81
CA ALA A 29 19.44 2.06 -24.65
C ALA A 29 20.72 2.71 -24.08
N PRO A 30 21.26 2.20 -22.95
CA PRO A 30 22.48 2.72 -22.36
C PRO A 30 23.63 2.70 -23.37
N ARG A 31 24.27 3.86 -23.58
CA ARG A 31 25.37 3.99 -24.54
C ARG A 31 26.72 3.82 -23.87
N CYS A 32 27.67 3.29 -24.63
CA CYS A 32 29.06 3.23 -24.22
C CYS A 32 29.61 4.66 -24.02
N PRO A 33 30.32 4.95 -22.90
CA PRO A 33 30.90 6.28 -22.66
C PRO A 33 31.96 6.67 -23.68
N HIS A 34 32.50 5.70 -24.43
CA HIS A 34 33.47 5.93 -25.51
C HIS A 34 32.82 6.15 -26.88
N GLY A 35 31.48 6.18 -26.99
CA GLY A 35 30.78 6.51 -28.23
C GLY A 35 30.54 5.36 -29.22
N HIS A 36 30.88 4.11 -28.86
CA HIS A 36 30.73 2.93 -29.73
C HIS A 36 29.28 2.44 -29.94
N GLY A 37 28.27 3.18 -29.45
CA GLY A 37 26.86 2.80 -29.56
C GLY A 37 26.27 2.14 -28.30
N PRO A 38 25.13 1.45 -28.42
CA PRO A 38 24.44 0.82 -27.29
C PRO A 38 25.24 -0.35 -26.71
N LEU A 39 25.08 -0.57 -25.41
CA LEU A 39 25.65 -1.74 -24.73
C LEU A 39 24.76 -2.97 -24.98
N THR A 40 25.36 -4.15 -25.10
CA THR A 40 24.64 -5.42 -25.26
C THR A 40 24.60 -6.18 -23.94
N THR A 41 23.51 -6.89 -23.67
CA THR A 41 23.38 -7.70 -22.46
C THR A 41 24.20 -8.98 -22.58
N THR A 42 24.98 -9.29 -21.54
CA THR A 42 25.78 -10.52 -21.46
C THR A 42 25.58 -11.14 -20.09
N ASN A 43 25.56 -12.48 -20.06
CA ASN A 43 25.55 -13.22 -18.80
C ASN A 43 26.87 -13.00 -18.09
N ASP A 44 26.78 -12.57 -16.83
CA ASP A 44 27.93 -12.18 -16.04
C ASP A 44 27.76 -12.71 -14.60
N PRO A 45 28.50 -13.76 -14.22
CA PRO A 45 28.36 -14.38 -12.91
C PRO A 45 28.83 -13.44 -11.77
N ASP A 46 29.63 -12.42 -12.08
CA ASP A 46 30.12 -11.46 -11.10
C ASP A 46 29.18 -10.25 -10.96
N ALA A 47 28.12 -10.17 -11.77
CA ALA A 47 27.08 -9.15 -11.61
C ALA A 47 26.06 -9.61 -10.54
N PRO A 48 25.59 -8.72 -9.65
CA PRO A 48 24.60 -9.07 -8.61
C PRO A 48 23.29 -9.67 -9.16
N THR A 49 22.99 -9.37 -10.43
CA THR A 49 21.77 -9.80 -11.14
C THR A 49 22.04 -10.94 -12.12
N GLY A 50 23.27 -11.46 -12.20
CA GLY A 50 23.69 -12.47 -13.17
C GLY A 50 23.83 -11.97 -14.62
N VAL A 51 23.56 -10.68 -14.86
CA VAL A 51 23.58 -10.05 -16.19
C VAL A 51 24.26 -8.69 -16.10
N ALA A 52 25.15 -8.37 -17.04
CA ALA A 52 25.77 -7.07 -17.20
C ALA A 52 25.54 -6.53 -18.63
N MET A 53 25.76 -5.22 -18.79
CA MET A 53 25.79 -4.61 -20.12
C MET A 53 27.24 -4.32 -20.50
N THR A 54 27.66 -4.87 -21.63
CA THR A 54 29.04 -4.77 -22.12
C THR A 54 29.08 -4.15 -23.50
N CYS A 55 30.05 -3.27 -23.74
CA CYS A 55 30.29 -2.74 -25.07
C CYS A 55 31.03 -3.78 -25.93
N PRO A 56 30.50 -4.18 -27.10
CA PRO A 56 31.14 -5.19 -27.94
C PRO A 56 32.46 -4.72 -28.56
N HIS A 57 32.77 -3.42 -28.56
CA HIS A 57 33.96 -2.86 -29.22
C HIS A 57 35.13 -2.62 -28.26
N CYS A 58 34.85 -2.10 -27.06
CA CYS A 58 35.91 -1.73 -26.11
C CYS A 58 35.86 -2.52 -24.80
N GLY A 59 34.87 -3.40 -24.62
CA GLY A 59 34.73 -4.20 -23.39
C GLY A 59 34.27 -3.40 -22.17
N HIS A 60 33.92 -2.11 -22.32
CA HIS A 60 33.39 -1.32 -21.21
C HIS A 60 32.16 -2.00 -20.59
N ARG A 61 32.22 -2.21 -19.27
CA ARG A 61 31.23 -2.96 -18.49
C ARG A 61 30.45 -2.02 -17.59
N ARG A 62 29.12 -2.18 -17.58
CA ARG A 62 28.22 -1.51 -16.65
C ARG A 62 27.33 -2.57 -15.98
N SER A 63 27.41 -2.65 -14.65
CA SER A 63 26.51 -3.49 -13.86
C SER A 63 25.07 -2.98 -13.98
N MET A 64 24.11 -3.88 -14.19
CA MET A 64 22.69 -3.51 -14.09
C MET A 64 22.34 -3.29 -12.63
N GLU A 65 21.85 -2.10 -12.32
CA GLU A 65 21.26 -1.85 -11.01
C GLU A 65 19.92 -2.58 -10.90
N VAL A 66 19.67 -3.19 -9.74
CA VAL A 66 18.40 -3.87 -9.41
C VAL A 66 17.19 -2.94 -9.63
N ARG A 67 17.37 -1.62 -9.44
CA ARG A 67 16.33 -0.61 -9.69
C ARG A 67 15.98 -0.49 -11.18
N MET A 68 16.97 -0.57 -12.06
CA MET A 68 16.76 -0.47 -13.51
C MET A 68 16.02 -1.71 -14.02
N LEU A 69 16.42 -2.90 -13.56
CA LEU A 69 15.70 -4.14 -13.85
C LEU A 69 14.26 -4.10 -13.31
N ARG A 70 14.06 -3.58 -12.09
CA ARG A 70 12.71 -3.46 -11.50
C ARG A 70 11.82 -2.50 -12.29
N ALA A 71 12.35 -1.37 -12.78
CA ALA A 71 11.61 -0.44 -13.63
C ALA A 71 11.19 -1.06 -14.97
N LEU A 72 11.93 -2.05 -15.47
CA LEU A 72 11.63 -2.75 -16.73
C LEU A 72 10.68 -3.93 -16.54
N LEU A 73 10.80 -4.63 -15.41
CA LEU A 73 9.93 -5.75 -15.05
C LEU A 73 8.57 -5.29 -14.49
N THR A 74 8.47 -4.02 -14.09
CA THR A 74 7.24 -3.40 -13.59
C THR A 74 6.96 -2.14 -14.43
N PRO A 75 6.27 -2.25 -15.57
CA PRO A 75 5.89 -1.08 -16.36
C PRO A 75 4.84 -0.27 -15.58
N HIS A 76 5.30 0.68 -14.78
CA HIS A 76 4.49 1.78 -14.29
C HIS A 76 4.96 3.07 -14.98
N PRO A 77 4.04 3.98 -15.32
CA PRO A 77 4.39 5.23 -15.99
C PRO A 77 5.05 6.17 -14.97
N THR A 78 6.34 6.00 -14.73
CA THR A 78 7.13 7.04 -14.04
C THR A 78 7.51 8.11 -15.05
N GLN A 79 6.92 9.29 -14.85
CA GLN A 79 7.28 10.56 -15.47
C GLN A 79 8.79 10.84 -15.31
N PRO A 80 9.54 11.08 -16.41
CA PRO A 80 10.98 11.30 -16.35
C PRO A 80 11.27 12.79 -16.18
N ASP A 81 11.56 13.23 -14.96
CA ASP A 81 12.32 14.47 -14.72
C ASP A 81 12.85 14.52 -13.28
N GLN A 82 13.94 13.82 -13.02
CA GLN A 82 14.82 14.18 -11.91
C GLN A 82 16.27 13.80 -12.22
N PRO A 83 17.20 14.78 -12.37
CA PRO A 83 18.60 14.49 -12.56
C PRO A 83 19.21 13.93 -11.27
N LEU A 84 19.85 12.77 -11.38
CA LEU A 84 20.66 12.16 -10.33
C LEU A 84 21.85 13.06 -9.99
N THR A 85 21.83 13.66 -8.81
CA THR A 85 23.03 14.26 -8.21
C THR A 85 23.77 13.18 -7.44
N THR A 86 24.92 12.78 -7.99
CA THR A 86 25.92 11.94 -7.35
C THR A 86 26.71 12.81 -6.37
N THR A 87 26.76 12.46 -5.08
CA THR A 87 27.78 13.02 -4.18
C THR A 87 28.26 11.95 -3.20
N THR A 88 29.54 11.62 -3.37
CA THR A 88 30.39 10.74 -2.55
C THR A 88 30.66 11.35 -1.16
N PRO A 89 30.84 10.56 -0.08
CA PRO A 89 30.93 11.06 1.29
C PRO A 89 32.37 11.40 1.73
N PRO A 90 32.52 12.19 2.81
CA PRO A 90 33.60 11.98 3.76
C PRO A 90 33.12 11.86 5.21
N GLN A 91 33.61 10.84 5.91
CA GLN A 91 33.68 10.70 7.38
C GLN A 91 35.09 11.18 7.84
N PRO A 92 35.42 11.26 9.16
CA PRO A 92 34.60 11.47 10.36
C PRO A 92 35.20 12.52 11.34
N GLU A 93 34.39 13.27 12.07
CA GLU A 93 34.82 13.85 13.36
C GLU A 93 33.69 13.76 14.41
N THR A 94 34.04 13.23 15.58
CA THR A 94 33.27 13.20 16.86
C THR A 94 33.92 14.30 17.74
N PRO A 95 33.34 14.93 18.81
CA PRO A 95 32.16 14.61 19.66
C PRO A 95 31.36 15.92 20.07
N PRO A 96 30.67 16.07 21.23
CA PRO A 96 30.11 15.14 22.23
C PRO A 96 28.58 15.31 22.51
N LEU A 97 28.08 14.46 23.42
CA LEU A 97 26.75 14.44 24.06
C LEU A 97 26.15 15.83 24.37
N THR A 98 24.87 16.00 24.01
CA THR A 98 23.85 16.59 24.91
C THR A 98 22.48 16.02 24.56
N ASP A 99 21.85 15.50 25.61
CA ASP A 99 20.45 15.14 25.72
C ASP A 99 19.60 16.41 25.56
N ASP A 100 18.68 16.45 24.60
CA ASP A 100 17.56 17.40 24.61
C ASP A 100 16.46 16.95 23.66
N THR A 101 15.34 16.58 24.26
CA THR A 101 14.05 16.31 23.63
C THR A 101 13.49 17.62 23.08
N VAL A 102 13.33 17.74 21.76
CA VAL A 102 12.65 18.88 21.14
C VAL A 102 11.42 18.38 20.38
N GLU A 103 10.25 18.55 21.02
CA GLU A 103 8.95 18.57 20.37
C GLU A 103 8.88 19.77 19.40
N LEU A 104 8.37 19.55 18.18
CA LEU A 104 8.10 20.61 17.20
C LEU A 104 6.59 20.68 16.87
N PRO A 105 6.07 21.89 16.61
CA PRO A 105 4.70 22.26 16.95
C PRO A 105 3.68 21.99 15.84
N ALA A 106 2.44 21.82 16.29
CA ALA A 106 1.23 21.73 15.46
C ALA A 106 1.08 22.96 14.55
N ARG A 107 0.89 22.71 13.24
CA ARG A 107 0.46 23.73 12.28
C ARG A 107 -1.05 23.74 12.12
N THR A 108 -1.57 24.95 12.20
CA THR A 108 -2.95 25.40 12.24
C THR A 108 -3.70 25.14 10.93
N ARG A 109 -4.98 24.79 11.11
CA ARG A 109 -6.03 24.56 10.12
C ARG A 109 -6.71 25.89 9.76
N ALA A 110 -6.79 26.23 8.48
CA ALA A 110 -7.69 27.25 7.96
C ALA A 110 -8.07 26.95 6.50
N ASP A 111 -9.39 27.00 6.23
CA ASP A 111 -10.10 27.18 4.96
C ASP A 111 -9.87 26.14 3.84
N LEU A 112 -10.90 25.52 3.24
CA LEU A 112 -12.09 26.14 2.67
C LEU A 112 -13.30 25.20 2.69
N ALA A 113 -14.46 25.78 3.00
CA ALA A 113 -15.77 25.23 2.69
C ALA A 113 -16.13 25.55 1.23
N ARG A 114 -16.60 24.55 0.47
CA ARG A 114 -17.65 24.71 -0.55
C ARG A 114 -18.20 23.35 -1.01
N GLU A 115 -19.47 23.15 -0.69
CA GLU A 115 -20.42 22.24 -1.32
C GLU A 115 -20.70 22.69 -2.78
N PRO A 116 -21.21 21.80 -3.68
CA PRO A 116 -22.66 21.59 -3.70
C PRO A 116 -23.17 20.16 -4.04
N LEU A 117 -24.40 19.95 -3.59
CA LEU A 117 -25.38 18.92 -3.95
C LEU A 117 -25.46 18.58 -5.47
N GLY A 118 -25.68 17.29 -5.74
CA GLY A 118 -26.28 16.77 -6.98
C GLY A 118 -27.08 15.49 -6.69
N LYS A 119 -28.27 15.39 -7.27
CA LYS A 119 -29.44 14.61 -6.82
C LYS A 119 -29.81 13.55 -7.89
N LEU A 120 -30.09 12.31 -7.44
CA LEU A 120 -30.97 11.23 -7.97
C LEU A 120 -31.22 11.06 -9.50
N ALA A 121 -30.95 9.85 -10.02
CA ALA A 121 -31.81 8.97 -10.87
C ALA A 121 -30.98 7.73 -11.29
N ALA A 122 -31.35 6.47 -10.98
CA ALA A 122 -32.34 5.57 -11.59
C ALA A 122 -31.96 5.02 -12.98
N ASP A 123 -31.71 3.69 -13.01
CA ASP A 123 -31.80 2.69 -14.11
C ASP A 123 -31.51 3.11 -15.56
N ASP A 124 -30.57 2.43 -16.22
CA ASP A 124 -30.90 1.56 -17.38
C ASP A 124 -29.73 0.61 -17.75
N THR A 125 -30.16 -0.57 -18.15
CA THR A 125 -29.52 -1.75 -18.73
C THR A 125 -28.69 -1.47 -19.99
N ARG A 126 -27.46 -2.02 -20.09
CA ARG A 126 -27.03 -2.95 -21.18
C ARG A 126 -25.51 -3.22 -21.18
N HIS A 127 -25.20 -4.48 -21.51
CA HIS A 127 -23.90 -5.00 -21.90
C HIS A 127 -23.18 -4.15 -22.96
N SER A 128 -21.94 -3.75 -22.65
CA SER A 128 -20.80 -3.89 -23.54
C SER A 128 -19.62 -4.44 -22.73
N ILE A 129 -18.92 -5.40 -23.33
CA ILE A 129 -17.65 -5.94 -22.83
C ILE A 129 -16.60 -5.01 -23.44
N ASP A 130 -16.15 -4.03 -22.67
CA ASP A 130 -15.04 -3.16 -23.05
C ASP A 130 -13.83 -3.51 -22.16
N LEU A 131 -12.87 -4.17 -22.81
CA LEU A 131 -11.51 -4.40 -22.35
C LEU A 131 -10.75 -3.08 -22.44
N ASP A 132 -10.97 -2.19 -21.48
CA ASP A 132 -10.11 -1.05 -21.15
C ASP A 132 -10.23 -0.87 -19.63
N ASP A 133 -9.52 -1.72 -18.88
CA ASP A 133 -9.33 -1.59 -17.43
C ASP A 133 -8.29 -0.47 -17.19
N ASP A 134 -8.59 0.73 -17.69
CA ASP A 134 -8.06 1.97 -17.14
C ASP A 134 -8.55 1.97 -15.69
N LEU A 135 -7.65 1.56 -14.79
CA LEU A 135 -7.83 1.64 -13.34
C LEU A 135 -8.11 3.10 -12.98
N ASP A 136 -9.37 3.49 -13.07
CA ASP A 136 -9.88 4.72 -12.47
C ASP A 136 -9.31 4.74 -11.05
N PRO A 137 -8.62 5.81 -10.64
CA PRO A 137 -8.00 5.87 -9.33
C PRO A 137 -9.11 5.65 -8.29
N GLN A 138 -9.09 4.45 -7.68
CA GLN A 138 -10.12 4.02 -6.77
C GLN A 138 -10.29 5.12 -5.72
N PRO A 139 -11.52 5.64 -5.52
CA PRO A 139 -11.71 6.79 -4.66
C PRO A 139 -11.12 6.48 -3.27
N PRO A 140 -10.37 7.43 -2.70
CA PRO A 140 -9.59 7.16 -1.48
C PRO A 140 -10.50 6.62 -0.40
N ALA A 141 -10.03 5.54 0.24
CA ALA A 141 -10.82 4.88 1.27
C ALA A 141 -11.23 5.89 2.36
N ARG A 142 -12.48 5.81 2.80
CA ARG A 142 -13.01 6.73 3.80
C ARG A 142 -12.16 6.68 5.07
N GLY A 143 -11.74 7.85 5.57
CA GLY A 143 -10.92 7.92 6.79
C GLY A 143 -9.43 7.69 6.55
N SER A 144 -8.96 7.88 5.32
CA SER A 144 -7.54 8.08 5.03
C SER A 144 -6.97 9.23 5.86
N GLN A 145 -5.81 9.01 6.46
CA GLN A 145 -5.07 9.97 7.26
C GLN A 145 -3.85 10.47 6.47
N PRO A 146 -3.28 11.63 6.84
CA PRO A 146 -2.10 12.19 6.15
C PRO A 146 -0.85 11.29 6.19
N ASP A 147 -0.79 10.37 7.16
CA ASP A 147 0.27 9.37 7.30
C ASP A 147 0.06 8.12 6.42
N GLY A 148 -0.99 8.13 5.58
CA GLY A 148 -1.42 7.07 4.68
C GLY A 148 -2.07 5.88 5.36
N THR A 149 -2.35 5.98 6.66
CA THR A 149 -3.16 4.99 7.35
C THR A 149 -4.64 5.26 7.12
N ILE A 150 -5.44 4.20 7.17
CA ILE A 150 -6.88 4.24 6.94
C ILE A 150 -7.53 3.85 8.25
N ARG A 151 -8.31 4.78 8.80
CA ARG A 151 -9.15 4.50 9.97
C ARG A 151 -10.19 3.47 9.58
N THR A 152 -10.23 2.38 10.33
CA THR A 152 -11.28 1.38 10.20
C THR A 152 -12.32 1.55 11.30
N THR A 153 -13.57 1.17 11.02
CA THR A 153 -14.61 1.17 12.04
C THR A 153 -14.16 0.32 13.22
N GLY A 154 -14.24 0.90 14.43
CA GLY A 154 -13.70 0.28 15.63
C GLY A 154 -14.42 -1.03 15.94
N TRP A 155 -13.65 -2.11 15.99
CA TRP A 155 -14.07 -3.38 16.59
C TRP A 155 -13.49 -3.43 17.99
N LEU A 156 -14.31 -3.74 19.00
CA LEU A 156 -13.80 -4.15 20.30
C LEU A 156 -13.65 -5.67 20.25
N GLN A 157 -12.45 -6.18 20.55
CA GLN A 157 -12.28 -7.63 20.70
C GLN A 157 -12.61 -8.03 22.13
N LEU A 158 -13.55 -8.96 22.31
CA LEU A 158 -13.77 -9.64 23.58
C LEU A 158 -13.33 -11.10 23.41
N GLY A 159 -12.10 -11.41 23.82
CA GLY A 159 -11.48 -12.71 23.53
C GLY A 159 -11.33 -12.94 22.02
N PRO A 160 -11.84 -14.04 21.44
CA PRO A 160 -11.77 -14.28 20.00
C PRO A 160 -12.90 -13.60 19.18
N TRP A 161 -13.85 -12.92 19.83
CA TRP A 161 -15.05 -12.40 19.17
C TRP A 161 -14.89 -10.91 18.82
N PRO A 162 -14.92 -10.54 17.53
CA PRO A 162 -14.95 -9.14 17.14
C PRO A 162 -16.37 -8.58 17.33
N ILE A 163 -16.52 -7.57 18.19
CA ILE A 163 -17.80 -6.88 18.42
C ILE A 163 -17.71 -5.49 17.79
N SER A 164 -18.62 -5.20 16.87
CA SER A 164 -18.72 -3.86 16.26
C SER A 164 -19.04 -2.80 17.32
N SER A 165 -18.36 -1.65 17.28
CA SER A 165 -18.68 -0.50 18.14
C SER A 165 -20.12 -0.01 17.99
N GLY A 166 -20.78 -0.28 16.85
CA GLY A 166 -22.21 0.01 16.67
C GLY A 166 -23.12 -0.83 17.56
N VAL A 167 -22.72 -2.08 17.85
CA VAL A 167 -23.46 -2.95 18.80
C VAL A 167 -23.39 -2.35 20.20
N TRP A 168 -22.23 -1.82 20.61
CA TRP A 168 -22.09 -1.13 21.90
C TRP A 168 -22.97 0.12 21.98
N ALA A 169 -23.04 0.91 20.91
CA ALA A 169 -23.94 2.07 20.87
C ALA A 169 -25.41 1.66 21.06
N LEU A 170 -25.84 0.58 20.39
CA LEU A 170 -27.19 0.05 20.51
C LEU A 170 -27.47 -0.50 21.92
N LEU A 171 -26.55 -1.29 22.47
CA LEU A 171 -26.67 -1.83 23.83
C LEU A 171 -26.72 -0.72 24.89
N THR A 172 -25.93 0.34 24.71
CA THR A 172 -25.95 1.50 25.62
C THR A 172 -27.30 2.21 25.57
N GLY A 173 -27.85 2.42 24.37
CA GLY A 173 -29.18 3.01 24.21
C GLY A 173 -30.29 2.12 24.77
N ALA A 174 -30.19 0.80 24.60
CA ALA A 174 -31.13 -0.16 25.17
C ALA A 174 -31.07 -0.18 26.70
N ALA A 175 -29.87 -0.19 27.30
CA ALA A 175 -29.69 -0.12 28.74
C ALA A 175 -30.27 1.18 29.32
N LEU A 176 -30.02 2.32 28.66
CA LEU A 176 -30.60 3.61 29.05
C LEU A 176 -32.13 3.62 28.89
N GLY A 177 -32.66 3.03 27.83
CA GLY A 177 -34.11 2.91 27.61
C GLY A 177 -34.81 2.04 28.65
N LEU A 178 -34.18 0.94 29.06
CA LEU A 178 -34.68 0.11 30.15
C LEU A 178 -34.63 0.84 31.50
N ALA A 179 -33.56 1.59 31.78
CA ALA A 179 -33.43 2.38 33.01
C ALA A 179 -34.48 3.50 33.11
N LEU A 180 -35.04 3.95 31.99
CA LEU A 180 -36.02 5.03 31.91
C LEU A 180 -37.44 4.54 31.56
N ILE A 181 -37.70 3.24 31.71
CA ILE A 181 -38.96 2.62 31.27
C ILE A 181 -40.20 3.18 32.00
N ASP A 182 -40.07 3.52 33.28
CA ASP A 182 -41.14 4.10 34.11
C ASP A 182 -41.54 5.51 33.64
N LEU A 183 -40.65 6.20 32.92
CA LEU A 183 -40.90 7.53 32.39
C LEU A 183 -41.75 7.47 31.12
N ALA A 184 -41.36 6.59 30.19
CA ALA A 184 -42.17 6.26 29.01
C ALA A 184 -41.70 4.96 28.36
N THR A 185 -42.62 4.04 28.10
CA THR A 185 -42.33 2.71 27.54
C THR A 185 -41.68 2.77 26.15
N TRP A 186 -42.02 3.78 25.33
CA TRP A 186 -41.46 3.94 23.98
C TRP A 186 -39.94 4.26 23.96
N LEU A 187 -39.38 4.73 25.07
CA LEU A 187 -37.94 5.02 25.20
C LEU A 187 -37.07 3.77 25.01
N THR A 188 -37.60 2.59 25.36
CA THR A 188 -36.92 1.29 25.16
C THR A 188 -36.61 1.00 23.69
N LEU A 189 -37.40 1.55 22.75
CA LEU A 189 -37.17 1.42 21.31
C LEU A 189 -36.43 2.64 20.75
N ALA A 190 -36.79 3.84 21.19
CA ALA A 190 -36.24 5.07 20.61
C ALA A 190 -34.78 5.32 20.98
N LEU A 191 -34.37 5.04 22.22
CA LEU A 191 -32.99 5.30 22.65
C LEU A 191 -31.95 4.42 21.94
N PRO A 192 -32.12 3.09 21.79
CA PRO A 192 -31.19 2.28 20.98
C PRO A 192 -31.09 2.78 19.52
N ALA A 193 -32.21 3.19 18.92
CA ALA A 193 -32.20 3.76 17.58
C ALA A 193 -31.46 5.10 17.52
N ALA A 194 -31.71 5.99 18.50
CA ALA A 194 -31.05 7.29 18.60
C ALA A 194 -29.55 7.16 18.84
N THR A 195 -29.09 6.26 19.72
CA THR A 195 -27.66 6.06 19.97
C THR A 195 -26.96 5.43 18.78
N PHE A 196 -27.59 4.46 18.10
CA PHE A 196 -27.04 3.86 16.89
C PHE A 196 -26.93 4.87 15.74
N THR A 197 -27.99 5.65 15.50
CA THR A 197 -27.98 6.71 14.47
C THR A 197 -26.94 7.78 14.79
N THR A 198 -26.81 8.20 16.05
CA THR A 198 -25.76 9.13 16.50
C THR A 198 -24.36 8.56 16.27
N TRP A 199 -24.13 7.28 16.60
CA TRP A 199 -22.87 6.60 16.32
C TRP A 199 -22.57 6.55 14.82
N TYR A 200 -23.56 6.16 14.01
CA TYR A 200 -23.44 6.07 12.55
C TYR A 200 -23.11 7.44 11.93
N ALA A 201 -23.82 8.49 12.34
CA ALA A 201 -23.56 9.87 11.96
C ALA A 201 -22.12 10.29 12.31
N THR A 202 -21.66 9.93 13.51
CA THR A 202 -20.31 10.24 13.98
C THR A 202 -19.24 9.58 13.11
N ILE A 203 -19.36 8.28 12.81
CA ILE A 203 -18.39 7.56 11.96
C ILE A 203 -18.52 7.92 10.48
N ARG A 204 -19.64 8.51 10.05
CA ARG A 204 -19.88 8.91 8.66
C ARG A 204 -19.38 10.32 8.37
N TRP A 205 -19.61 11.26 9.28
CA TRP A 205 -19.40 12.70 9.02
C TRP A 205 -18.33 13.34 9.90
N ILE A 206 -18.20 12.94 11.17
CA ILE A 206 -17.28 13.61 12.11
C ILE A 206 -15.90 12.95 12.07
N ARG A 207 -15.88 11.62 12.10
CA ARG A 207 -14.66 10.79 12.08
C ARG A 207 -14.85 9.68 11.05
N PRO A 208 -14.79 10.02 9.74
CA PRO A 208 -14.91 9.05 8.66
C PRO A 208 -14.00 7.83 8.91
N ALA A 209 -14.58 6.64 8.76
CA ALA A 209 -13.87 5.37 8.87
C ALA A 209 -14.39 4.38 7.82
N SER A 210 -13.50 3.53 7.31
CA SER A 210 -13.83 2.47 6.35
C SER A 210 -14.16 1.17 7.06
N ALA A 211 -15.02 0.36 6.43
CA ALA A 211 -15.15 -1.02 6.86
C ALA A 211 -13.96 -1.83 6.35
N ALA A 212 -13.41 -2.72 7.19
CA ALA A 212 -12.31 -3.59 6.82
C ALA A 212 -12.64 -5.03 7.20
N ARG A 213 -12.56 -5.94 6.24
CA ARG A 213 -12.78 -7.37 6.43
C ARG A 213 -11.44 -8.10 6.36
N ASN A 214 -11.11 -8.90 7.37
CA ASN A 214 -9.88 -9.70 7.35
C ASN A 214 -10.04 -10.85 6.34
N LEU A 215 -9.15 -10.91 5.34
CA LEU A 215 -9.12 -11.97 4.33
C LEU A 215 -8.25 -13.15 4.77
N GLY A 216 -7.13 -12.87 5.43
CA GLY A 216 -6.19 -13.89 5.82
C GLY A 216 -4.99 -13.34 6.57
N ARG A 217 -3.95 -14.17 6.69
CA ARG A 217 -2.65 -13.79 7.21
C ARG A 217 -1.59 -14.15 6.18
N ALA A 218 -0.68 -13.22 5.92
CA ALA A 218 0.53 -13.46 5.15
C ALA A 218 1.75 -13.02 5.97
N PRO A 219 2.91 -13.67 5.84
CA PRO A 219 4.13 -13.19 6.46
C PRO A 219 4.53 -11.84 5.87
N ALA A 220 5.17 -10.99 6.68
CA ALA A 220 5.52 -9.63 6.29
C ALA A 220 6.39 -9.55 5.02
N ALA A 221 7.20 -10.57 4.75
CA ALA A 221 8.04 -10.65 3.56
C ALA A 221 7.28 -10.97 2.26
N GLU A 222 6.07 -11.54 2.35
CA GLU A 222 5.24 -11.90 1.20
C GLU A 222 4.21 -10.82 0.86
N LEU A 223 4.17 -9.72 1.62
CA LEU A 223 3.24 -8.63 1.35
C LEU A 223 3.52 -8.00 -0.01
N LEU A 224 2.45 -7.81 -0.79
CA LEU A 224 2.53 -7.24 -2.13
C LEU A 224 2.20 -5.73 -2.11
N PRO A 225 2.83 -4.93 -2.99
CA PRO A 225 2.40 -3.55 -3.22
C PRO A 225 0.89 -3.47 -3.56
N GLY A 226 0.20 -2.51 -2.97
CA GLY A 226 -1.25 -2.32 -3.09
C GLY A 226 -2.08 -3.07 -2.03
N GLU A 227 -1.50 -4.04 -1.31
CA GLU A 227 -2.25 -4.77 -0.29
C GLU A 227 -2.57 -3.91 0.92
N ALA A 228 -3.82 -3.99 1.38
CA ALA A 228 -4.27 -3.36 2.60
C ALA A 228 -3.99 -4.29 3.80
N VAL A 229 -3.23 -3.81 4.78
CA VAL A 229 -2.75 -4.62 5.91
C VAL A 229 -2.99 -3.92 7.24
N ARG A 230 -3.40 -4.66 8.27
CA ARG A 230 -3.51 -4.10 9.64
C ARG A 230 -2.14 -3.92 10.29
N LEU A 231 -1.94 -2.73 10.86
CA LEU A 231 -0.66 -2.34 11.44
C LEU A 231 -0.40 -2.98 12.82
N TYR A 232 -1.44 -3.10 13.65
CA TYR A 232 -1.32 -3.46 15.07
C TYR A 232 -2.05 -4.75 15.47
N GLY A 233 -2.17 -5.72 14.55
CA GLY A 233 -2.78 -7.03 14.82
C GLY A 233 -4.11 -7.24 14.08
N PRO A 234 -5.07 -8.00 14.64
CA PRO A 234 -6.32 -8.35 13.95
C PRO A 234 -7.33 -7.19 13.89
N ILE A 235 -7.08 -6.11 14.62
CA ILE A 235 -7.90 -4.90 14.72
C ILE A 235 -6.99 -3.67 14.62
N GLY A 236 -7.53 -2.56 14.13
CA GLY A 236 -6.84 -1.27 14.13
C GLY A 236 -6.76 -0.63 12.74
N PRO A 237 -5.97 0.44 12.62
CA PRO A 237 -5.75 1.11 11.35
C PRO A 237 -5.11 0.18 10.33
N VAL A 238 -5.38 0.49 9.07
CA VAL A 238 -4.91 -0.26 7.91
C VAL A 238 -3.93 0.61 7.14
N GLY A 239 -2.77 0.06 6.77
CA GLY A 239 -1.86 0.69 5.83
C GLY A 239 -1.95 0.00 4.47
N ILE A 240 -1.89 0.77 3.39
CA ILE A 240 -1.69 0.23 2.04
C ILE A 240 -0.18 0.03 1.86
N VAL A 241 0.24 -1.19 1.58
CA VAL A 241 1.65 -1.52 1.32
C VAL A 241 2.08 -0.84 0.03
N ASP A 242 3.15 -0.06 0.08
CA ASP A 242 3.76 0.57 -1.09
C ASP A 242 4.98 -0.23 -1.56
N GLN A 243 5.85 -0.60 -0.61
CA GLN A 243 7.06 -1.34 -0.94
C GLN A 243 7.49 -2.23 0.22
N VAL A 244 7.96 -3.44 -0.11
CA VAL A 244 8.64 -4.33 0.84
C VAL A 244 10.10 -4.46 0.42
N THR A 245 11.02 -4.12 1.32
CA THR A 245 12.47 -4.21 1.06
C THR A 245 13.10 -5.18 2.05
N PRO A 246 13.89 -6.16 1.59
CA PRO A 246 14.67 -7.01 2.49
C PRO A 246 15.61 -6.15 3.33
N ALA A 247 15.64 -6.39 4.64
CA ALA A 247 16.58 -5.81 5.58
C ALA A 247 17.50 -6.90 6.17
N HIS A 248 18.40 -6.52 7.07
CA HIS A 248 19.29 -7.47 7.73
C HIS A 248 18.54 -8.36 8.73
N HIS A 249 19.13 -9.50 9.08
CA HIS A 249 18.64 -10.37 10.16
C HIS A 249 17.19 -10.88 10.02
N GLN A 250 16.80 -11.34 8.82
CA GLN A 250 15.43 -11.83 8.57
C GLN A 250 14.34 -10.80 8.88
N GLN A 251 14.65 -9.51 8.69
CA GLN A 251 13.68 -8.43 8.78
C GLN A 251 13.35 -7.90 7.39
N VAL A 252 12.20 -7.28 7.26
CA VAL A 252 11.76 -6.57 6.07
C VAL A 252 11.32 -5.18 6.48
N LEU A 253 11.74 -4.19 5.69
CA LEU A 253 11.26 -2.82 5.80
C LEU A 253 10.02 -2.69 4.91
N VAL A 254 8.86 -2.55 5.54
CA VAL A 254 7.59 -2.32 4.85
C VAL A 254 7.31 -0.83 4.85
N ARG A 255 7.24 -0.22 3.67
CA ARG A 255 6.81 1.15 3.45
C ARG A 255 5.34 1.14 3.05
N TYR A 256 4.56 2.03 3.64
CA TYR A 256 3.15 2.23 3.33
C TYR A 256 2.96 3.48 2.47
N ALA A 257 1.82 3.58 1.78
CA ALA A 257 1.53 4.63 0.81
C ALA A 257 1.64 6.07 1.34
N GLY A 258 1.50 6.29 2.65
CA GLY A 258 1.71 7.62 3.26
C GLY A 258 3.12 7.90 3.78
N GLY A 259 4.09 7.10 3.35
CA GLY A 259 5.50 7.28 3.70
C GLY A 259 5.91 6.72 5.06
N THR A 260 4.96 6.24 5.87
CA THR A 260 5.26 5.51 7.11
C THR A 260 6.00 4.22 6.80
N GLN A 261 6.99 3.87 7.62
CA GLN A 261 7.84 2.70 7.43
C GLN A 261 7.89 1.90 8.72
N HIS A 262 7.81 0.58 8.60
CA HIS A 262 7.92 -0.33 9.72
C HIS A 262 8.94 -1.42 9.40
N LEU A 263 9.90 -1.60 10.32
CA LEU A 263 10.83 -2.71 10.30
C LEU A 263 10.19 -3.90 11.01
N LEU A 264 9.92 -4.96 10.27
CA LEU A 264 9.15 -6.10 10.74
C LEU A 264 9.95 -7.39 10.57
N PRO A 265 9.83 -8.39 11.47
CA PRO A 265 10.35 -9.71 11.19
C PRO A 265 9.69 -10.29 9.93
N ALA A 266 10.48 -10.87 9.03
CA ALA A 266 10.04 -11.40 7.74
C ALA A 266 8.89 -12.41 7.87
N ALA A 267 8.97 -13.30 8.88
CA ALA A 267 7.97 -14.32 9.17
C ALA A 267 6.79 -13.81 10.02
N SER A 268 6.78 -12.53 10.44
CA SER A 268 5.70 -11.98 11.27
C SER A 268 4.39 -12.03 10.49
N PRO A 269 3.35 -12.74 10.96
CA PRO A 269 2.07 -12.78 10.28
C PRO A 269 1.39 -11.42 10.33
N ARG A 270 0.85 -11.00 9.19
CA ARG A 270 0.16 -9.73 8.99
C ARG A 270 -1.21 -9.99 8.42
N HIS A 271 -2.21 -9.28 8.96
CA HIS A 271 -3.59 -9.45 8.56
C HIS A 271 -3.87 -8.65 7.29
N ILE A 272 -4.08 -9.37 6.18
CA ILE A 272 -4.54 -8.80 4.92
C ILE A 272 -6.02 -8.49 5.07
N VAL A 273 -6.43 -7.31 4.61
CA VAL A 273 -7.80 -6.85 4.69
C VAL A 273 -8.33 -6.39 3.34
N GLU A 274 -9.62 -6.57 3.15
CA GLU A 274 -10.40 -5.92 2.11
C GLU A 274 -11.04 -4.66 2.70
N LEU A 275 -10.84 -3.51 2.06
CA LEU A 275 -11.49 -2.25 2.43
C LEU A 275 -12.80 -2.09 1.67
N ARG A 276 -13.86 -1.69 2.39
CA ARG A 276 -15.17 -1.38 1.83
C ARG A 276 -15.54 0.07 2.17
N ASN A 277 -15.92 0.83 1.13
CA ASN A 277 -16.27 2.25 1.18
C ASN A 277 -17.75 2.53 1.49
#